data_AF-A0A3N5RR62-F1
#
_entry.id   AF-A0A3N5RR62-F1
#
_cell.length_a   1.000
_cell.length_b   1.000
_cell.length_c   1.000
_cell.angle_alpha   90.00
_cell.angle_beta   90.00
_cell.angle_gamma   90.00
#
_symmetry.space_group_name_H-M   'P 1'
#
loop_
_entity.id
_entity.type
_entity.pdbx_description
1 polymer ?
#
loop_
_entity_poly.entity_id
_entity_poly.type
_entity_poly.pdbx_seq_one_letter_code
_entity_poly.pdbx_strand_id
1 'polypeptide(L)'
;MKSSIKLIGWMMAGFFLLAAGNLWAQPASPVAAPAPALPDLVIEKIFLDQSCNVAVVVKNLGPGHVPDAVWTVHTPKSAGVYLYRNGTGWGGASIWKFDPAKALQKPGGTATYYSNLKVTTAVGIKAVVDLHNTVKEANETNNSQATKLVCEQPAGSCCIAGIYEGVHKDMASATCKPKTEKFIFILTQANCGSGVEGQIKSPKDGAMVVTHTFKGVVTSVEKCCELKGEIREISTGKTTPIKATLCLKNGKYYTTNGSYNDPAGCSGTFEMHQI
;
A
#
# COMPACT_ATOMS: atom_id res chain seq x y z
N MET A 1 35.21 -27.95 23.76
CA MET A 1 36.54 -28.35 23.25
C MET A 1 37.53 -27.26 23.62
N LYS A 2 38.51 -27.61 24.47
CA LYS A 2 39.62 -26.76 24.90
C LYS A 2 40.76 -26.92 23.89
N SER A 3 41.32 -25.83 23.37
CA SER A 3 42.71 -25.73 22.90
C SER A 3 42.94 -24.35 22.28
N SER A 4 44.11 -23.74 22.28
CA SER A 4 45.32 -23.79 23.12
C SER A 4 46.15 -22.61 22.59
N ILE A 5 46.55 -21.72 23.48
CA ILE A 5 47.43 -20.58 23.22
C ILE A 5 48.82 -21.10 22.82
N LYS A 6 49.42 -20.53 21.77
CA LYS A 6 50.86 -20.55 21.55
C LYS A 6 51.35 -19.12 21.27
N LEU A 7 51.91 -18.49 22.31
CA LEU A 7 52.89 -17.42 22.18
C LEU A 7 54.17 -18.00 21.58
N ILE A 8 54.70 -17.38 20.53
CA ILE A 8 56.10 -17.52 20.14
C ILE A 8 56.63 -16.10 20.03
N GLY A 9 57.42 -15.71 21.02
CA GLY A 9 58.25 -14.52 20.99
C GLY A 9 59.55 -14.82 20.24
N TRP A 10 59.97 -13.88 19.38
CA TRP A 10 61.30 -13.81 18.83
C TRP A 10 61.83 -12.39 19.05
N MET A 11 62.80 -12.26 19.95
CA MET A 11 63.73 -11.14 20.01
C MET A 11 64.65 -11.22 18.79
N MET A 12 64.68 -10.17 17.98
CA MET A 12 65.74 -9.94 17.01
C MET A 12 66.52 -8.70 17.44
N ALA A 13 67.80 -8.93 17.73
CA ALA A 13 68.80 -7.95 18.08
C ALA A 13 69.10 -7.02 16.90
N GLY A 14 69.46 -5.78 17.22
CA GLY A 14 69.70 -4.72 16.25
C GLY A 14 70.99 -4.86 15.44
N PHE A 15 70.96 -4.25 14.27
CA PHE A 15 72.12 -3.78 13.53
C PHE A 15 71.72 -2.47 12.85
N PHE A 16 72.11 -1.33 13.43
CA PHE A 16 71.96 -0.02 12.80
C PHE A 16 73.23 0.25 11.99
N LEU A 17 73.15 0.05 10.67
CA LEU A 17 74.14 0.52 9.70
C LEU A 17 73.74 1.93 9.25
N LEU A 18 74.49 2.95 9.68
CA LEU A 18 74.40 4.31 9.14
C LEU A 18 75.10 4.34 7.78
N ALA A 19 74.36 4.08 6.71
CA ALA A 19 74.79 4.35 5.34
C ALA A 19 74.40 5.79 4.97
N ALA A 20 75.38 6.64 4.69
CA ALA A 20 75.18 7.95 4.09
C ALA A 20 74.75 7.76 2.62
N GLY A 21 73.44 7.55 2.41
CA GLY A 21 72.84 7.44 1.09
C GLY A 21 72.66 8.81 0.45
N ASN A 22 73.23 8.98 -0.75
CA ASN A 22 72.96 10.13 -1.60
C ASN A 22 71.46 10.22 -1.91
N LEU A 23 70.83 11.34 -1.53
CA LEU A 23 69.46 11.71 -1.87
C LEU A 23 69.40 12.07 -3.37
N TRP A 24 69.27 11.07 -4.23
CA TRP A 24 68.82 11.30 -5.60
C TRP A 24 67.29 11.41 -5.55
N ALA A 25 66.75 12.58 -5.89
CA ALA A 25 65.31 12.80 -5.99
C ALA A 25 64.73 11.83 -7.03
N GLN A 26 63.96 10.83 -6.58
CA GLN A 26 63.20 10.00 -7.50
C GLN A 26 62.09 10.86 -8.13
N PRO A 27 61.91 10.84 -9.46
CA PRO A 27 60.78 11.51 -10.08
C PRO A 27 59.48 10.93 -9.51
N ALA A 28 58.59 11.81 -9.06
CA ALA A 28 57.29 11.42 -8.51
C ALA A 28 56.57 10.51 -9.53
N SER A 29 56.20 9.30 -9.10
CA SER A 29 55.35 8.44 -9.91
C SER A 29 54.04 9.17 -10.21
N PRO A 30 53.52 9.12 -11.45
CA PRO A 30 52.25 9.75 -11.78
C PRO A 30 51.17 9.21 -10.84
N VAL A 31 50.56 10.09 -10.05
CA VAL A 31 49.43 9.76 -9.18
C VAL A 31 48.30 9.31 -10.10
N ALA A 32 47.89 8.05 -10.00
CA ALA A 32 46.76 7.53 -10.75
C ALA A 32 45.53 8.40 -10.49
N ALA A 33 44.83 8.80 -11.54
CA ALA A 33 43.60 9.58 -11.41
C ALA A 33 42.60 8.82 -10.50
N PRO A 34 41.87 9.51 -9.62
CA PRO A 34 40.88 8.87 -8.76
C PRO A 34 39.83 8.17 -9.61
N ALA A 35 39.45 6.95 -9.21
CA ALA A 35 38.41 6.20 -9.89
C ALA A 35 37.10 7.01 -9.93
N PRO A 36 36.33 6.96 -11.03
CA PRO A 36 35.07 7.69 -11.13
C PRO A 36 34.08 7.23 -10.06
N ALA A 37 33.39 8.19 -9.42
CA ALA A 37 32.34 7.92 -8.44
C ALA A 37 31.14 7.25 -9.13
N LEU A 38 30.71 6.10 -8.62
CA LEU A 38 29.59 5.33 -9.16
C LEU A 38 28.31 5.55 -8.33
N PRO A 39 27.12 5.53 -8.96
CA PRO A 39 25.84 5.51 -8.24
C PRO A 39 25.67 4.18 -7.48
N ASP A 40 24.68 4.10 -6.59
CA ASP A 40 24.31 2.88 -5.85
C ASP A 40 22.80 2.92 -5.58
N LEU A 41 22.02 2.24 -6.42
CA LEU A 41 20.56 2.23 -6.37
C LEU A 41 20.08 1.16 -5.39
N VAL A 42 19.36 1.61 -4.36
CA VAL A 42 18.82 0.74 -3.33
C VAL A 42 17.32 0.87 -3.22
N ILE A 43 16.67 -0.21 -2.80
CA ILE A 43 15.31 -0.14 -2.28
C ILE A 43 15.39 0.33 -0.82
N GLU A 44 15.04 1.58 -0.56
CA GLU A 44 15.03 2.15 0.79
C GLU A 44 13.83 1.64 1.59
N LYS A 45 12.65 1.58 0.95
CA LYS A 45 11.40 1.19 1.61
C LYS A 45 10.38 0.58 0.66
N ILE A 46 9.65 -0.42 1.14
CA ILE A 46 8.45 -0.97 0.50
C ILE A 46 7.27 -0.77 1.47
N PHE A 47 6.17 -0.18 1.01
CA PHE A 47 5.00 0.11 1.85
C PHE A 47 3.68 0.03 1.07
N LEU A 48 2.56 0.13 1.78
CA LEU A 48 1.24 0.27 1.19
C LEU A 48 0.76 1.72 1.26
N ASP A 49 0.16 2.21 0.19
CA ASP A 49 -0.58 3.48 0.21
C ASP A 49 -1.93 3.32 0.94
N GLN A 50 -2.70 4.42 1.02
CA GLN A 50 -4.02 4.43 1.67
C GLN A 50 -5.04 3.51 0.98
N SER A 51 -4.83 3.18 -0.29
CA SER A 51 -5.67 2.27 -1.08
C SER A 51 -5.15 0.83 -1.06
N CYS A 52 -4.14 0.54 -0.25
CA CYS A 52 -3.43 -0.73 -0.18
C CYS A 52 -2.72 -1.14 -1.48
N ASN A 53 -2.32 -0.19 -2.31
CA ASN A 53 -1.40 -0.47 -3.41
C ASN A 53 0.05 -0.43 -2.92
N VAL A 54 0.91 -1.25 -3.52
CA VAL A 54 2.34 -1.23 -3.19
C VAL A 54 2.99 0.05 -3.71
N ALA A 55 3.79 0.68 -2.85
CA ALA A 55 4.69 1.76 -3.20
C ALA A 55 6.11 1.42 -2.76
N VAL A 56 7.09 1.90 -3.53
CA VAL A 56 8.51 1.61 -3.33
C VAL A 56 9.31 2.90 -3.37
N VAL A 57 10.11 3.16 -2.34
CA VAL A 57 11.09 4.25 -2.32
C VAL A 57 12.42 3.69 -2.80
N VAL A 58 12.94 4.29 -3.86
CA VAL A 58 14.28 4.03 -4.40
C VAL A 58 15.18 5.19 -4.01
N LYS A 59 16.45 4.90 -3.74
CA LYS A 59 17.46 5.89 -3.39
C LYS A 59 18.77 5.62 -4.12
N ASN A 60 19.45 6.68 -4.55
CA ASN A 60 20.85 6.61 -4.95
C ASN A 60 21.72 6.89 -3.72
N LEU A 61 22.24 5.84 -3.09
CA LEU A 61 23.13 5.90 -1.93
C LEU A 61 24.59 6.24 -2.33
N GLY A 62 24.92 6.10 -3.61
CA GLY A 62 26.28 6.19 -4.12
C GLY A 62 26.75 7.63 -4.31
N PRO A 63 28.07 7.87 -4.30
CA PRO A 63 28.63 9.21 -4.54
C PRO A 63 28.54 9.63 -6.01
N GLY A 64 28.22 8.72 -6.93
CA GLY A 64 28.12 8.98 -8.36
C GLY A 64 26.71 9.34 -8.82
N HIS A 65 26.64 9.91 -10.02
CA HIS A 65 25.39 10.22 -10.70
C HIS A 65 24.82 9.00 -11.42
N VAL A 66 23.50 8.86 -11.41
CA VAL A 66 22.83 7.90 -12.29
C VAL A 66 22.89 8.44 -13.73
N PRO A 67 23.34 7.66 -14.72
CA PRO A 67 23.50 8.12 -16.10
C PRO A 67 22.19 8.58 -16.75
N ASP A 68 22.25 9.62 -17.58
CA ASP A 68 21.07 10.15 -18.30
C ASP A 68 20.38 9.10 -19.20
N ALA A 69 21.11 8.08 -19.64
CA ALA A 69 20.58 6.96 -20.43
C ALA A 69 19.40 6.25 -19.76
N VAL A 70 19.32 6.25 -18.42
CA VAL A 70 18.18 5.70 -17.67
C VAL A 70 16.86 6.38 -18.05
N TRP A 71 16.91 7.67 -18.41
CA TRP A 71 15.74 8.47 -18.80
C TRP A 71 15.54 8.57 -20.31
N THR A 72 16.61 8.47 -21.10
CA THR A 72 16.56 8.72 -22.55
C THR A 72 16.55 7.46 -23.41
N VAL A 73 16.98 6.31 -22.89
CA VAL A 73 17.06 5.04 -23.64
C VAL A 73 16.01 4.06 -23.12
N HIS A 74 14.97 3.84 -23.93
CA HIS A 74 13.82 3.01 -23.55
C HIS A 74 13.89 1.66 -24.26
N THR A 75 14.15 0.60 -23.49
CA THR A 75 14.19 -0.78 -23.97
C THR A 75 13.42 -1.68 -23.00
N PRO A 76 13.06 -2.91 -23.39
CA PRO A 76 12.47 -3.89 -22.47
C PRO A 76 13.35 -4.22 -21.25
N LYS A 77 14.65 -3.90 -21.29
CA LYS A 77 15.61 -4.15 -20.21
C LYS A 77 16.03 -2.88 -19.46
N SER A 78 15.38 -1.74 -19.66
CA SER A 78 15.74 -0.49 -18.97
C SER A 78 15.69 -0.65 -17.44
N ALA A 79 16.56 0.09 -16.74
CA ALA A 79 16.54 0.21 -15.28
C ALA A 79 15.14 0.59 -14.78
N GLY A 80 14.68 -0.11 -13.76
CA GLY A 80 13.32 -0.01 -13.25
C GLY A 80 13.16 -0.73 -11.92
N VAL A 81 11.98 -0.57 -11.31
CA VAL A 81 11.56 -1.34 -10.14
C VAL A 81 10.68 -2.48 -10.59
N TYR A 82 11.06 -3.70 -10.20
CA TYR A 82 10.31 -4.93 -10.45
C TYR A 82 9.81 -5.49 -9.13
N LEU A 83 8.52 -5.78 -9.08
CA LEU A 83 7.81 -6.29 -7.91
C LEU A 83 7.49 -7.78 -8.08
N TYR A 84 7.70 -8.53 -7.01
CA TYR A 84 7.40 -9.96 -6.92
C TYR A 84 6.46 -10.19 -5.75
N ARG A 85 5.44 -11.02 -5.96
CA ARG A 85 4.46 -11.45 -4.96
C ARG A 85 4.69 -12.92 -4.66
N ASN A 86 5.11 -13.25 -3.44
CA ASN A 86 5.47 -14.61 -3.02
C ASN A 86 6.43 -15.32 -4.01
N GLY A 87 7.39 -14.57 -4.56
CA GLY A 87 8.39 -15.08 -5.52
C GLY A 87 7.98 -15.01 -6.99
N THR A 88 6.70 -14.80 -7.32
CA THR A 88 6.23 -14.67 -8.70
C THR A 88 6.27 -13.21 -9.16
N GLY A 89 6.74 -12.96 -10.38
CA GLY A 89 6.73 -11.62 -10.98
C GLY A 89 5.31 -11.04 -10.99
N TRP A 90 5.15 -9.83 -10.46
CA TRP A 90 3.84 -9.21 -10.23
C TRP A 90 3.63 -7.93 -11.06
N GLY A 91 4.70 -7.20 -11.33
CA GLY A 91 4.66 -6.00 -12.16
C GLY A 91 5.89 -5.12 -11.94
N GLY A 92 5.86 -3.89 -12.44
CA GLY A 92 6.96 -2.95 -12.27
C GLY A 92 6.83 -1.72 -13.16
N ALA A 93 7.80 -0.83 -13.05
CA ALA A 93 7.93 0.34 -13.90
C ALA A 93 9.41 0.72 -14.08
N SER A 94 9.75 1.19 -15.27
CA SER A 94 11.06 1.80 -15.54
C SER A 94 11.24 3.10 -14.78
N ILE A 95 12.48 3.44 -14.42
CA ILE A 95 12.82 4.68 -13.69
C ILE A 95 12.31 5.91 -14.42
N TRP A 96 12.48 5.97 -15.74
CA TRP A 96 12.01 7.11 -16.54
C TRP A 96 10.50 7.38 -16.43
N LYS A 97 9.71 6.36 -16.08
CA LYS A 97 8.25 6.48 -15.96
C LYS A 97 7.82 7.00 -14.58
N PHE A 98 8.48 6.57 -13.50
CA PHE A 98 8.09 6.97 -12.13
C PHE A 98 8.94 8.12 -11.56
N ASP A 99 10.11 8.41 -12.14
CA ASP A 99 10.99 9.51 -11.77
C ASP A 99 11.29 10.44 -12.97
N PRO A 100 10.28 11.08 -13.59
CA PRO A 100 10.51 11.98 -14.73
C PRO A 100 11.32 13.23 -14.36
N ALA A 101 11.35 13.60 -13.07
CA ALA A 101 12.11 14.74 -12.55
C ALA A 101 13.60 14.43 -12.31
N LYS A 102 14.03 13.18 -12.54
CA LYS A 102 15.40 12.71 -12.32
C LYS A 102 15.89 12.90 -10.88
N ALA A 103 15.00 12.75 -9.90
CA ALA A 103 15.34 12.88 -8.49
C ALA A 103 16.44 11.89 -8.08
N LEU A 104 16.51 10.70 -8.69
CA LEU A 104 17.57 9.71 -8.45
C LEU A 104 18.93 10.07 -9.05
N GLN A 105 19.00 11.04 -9.97
CA GLN A 105 20.23 11.34 -10.70
C GLN A 105 21.38 11.81 -9.81
N LYS A 106 21.07 12.53 -8.72
CA LYS A 106 22.08 13.07 -7.82
C LYS A 106 22.37 12.09 -6.67
N PRO A 107 23.59 12.08 -6.12
CA PRO A 107 23.90 11.39 -4.88
C PRO A 107 22.91 11.75 -3.77
N GLY A 108 22.41 10.74 -3.05
CA GLY A 108 21.41 10.89 -2.00
C GLY A 108 19.97 11.11 -2.48
N GLY A 109 19.75 11.22 -3.80
CA GLY A 109 18.44 11.43 -4.40
C GLY A 109 17.48 10.26 -4.18
N THR A 110 16.19 10.57 -4.06
CA THR A 110 15.12 9.57 -3.80
C THR A 110 13.95 9.76 -4.76
N ALA A 111 13.35 8.66 -5.20
CA ALA A 111 12.10 8.68 -5.96
C ALA A 111 11.17 7.56 -5.51
N THR A 112 9.86 7.81 -5.56
CA THR A 112 8.84 6.85 -5.14
C THR A 112 8.08 6.32 -6.35
N TYR A 113 8.12 5.01 -6.55
CA TYR A 113 7.24 4.31 -7.47
C TYR A 113 5.92 3.95 -6.77
N TYR A 114 4.81 4.54 -7.24
CA TYR A 114 3.46 4.15 -6.84
C TYR A 114 2.88 3.17 -7.87
N SER A 115 2.62 1.93 -7.46
CA SER A 115 1.98 0.94 -8.32
C SER A 115 0.46 0.96 -8.20
N ASN A 116 -0.23 0.27 -9.10
CA ASN A 116 -1.65 -0.09 -8.97
C ASN A 116 -1.84 -1.53 -8.44
N LEU A 117 -0.78 -2.13 -7.88
CA LEU A 117 -0.78 -3.51 -7.43
C LEU A 117 -1.30 -3.61 -5.99
N LYS A 118 -2.52 -4.11 -5.85
CA LYS A 118 -3.25 -4.11 -4.58
C LYS A 118 -2.97 -5.35 -3.72
N VAL A 119 -2.69 -5.12 -2.44
CA VAL A 119 -2.58 -6.16 -1.41
C VAL A 119 -3.93 -6.29 -0.70
N THR A 120 -4.54 -7.48 -0.75
CA THR A 120 -5.83 -7.78 -0.10
C THR A 120 -5.70 -8.70 1.11
N THR A 121 -4.59 -9.42 1.22
CA THR A 121 -4.26 -10.32 2.32
C THR A 121 -2.79 -10.17 2.68
N ALA A 122 -2.38 -10.65 3.86
CA ALA A 122 -0.98 -10.72 4.22
C ALA A 122 -0.16 -11.43 3.13
N VAL A 123 0.91 -10.79 2.64
CA VAL A 123 1.69 -11.29 1.50
C VAL A 123 3.15 -10.85 1.57
N GLY A 124 4.06 -11.71 1.09
CA GLY A 124 5.47 -11.35 0.94
C GLY A 124 5.68 -10.59 -0.38
N ILE A 125 6.25 -9.39 -0.28
CA ILE A 125 6.61 -8.55 -1.42
C ILE A 125 8.13 -8.42 -1.48
N LYS A 126 8.70 -8.65 -2.67
CA LYS A 126 10.10 -8.32 -2.98
C LYS A 126 10.12 -7.25 -4.07
N ALA A 127 10.93 -6.22 -3.87
CA ALA A 127 11.24 -5.23 -4.89
C ALA A 127 12.71 -5.38 -5.31
N VAL A 128 12.97 -5.19 -6.60
CA VAL A 128 14.32 -5.16 -7.17
C VAL A 128 14.43 -3.92 -8.06
N VAL A 129 15.38 -3.04 -7.79
CA VAL A 129 15.74 -1.93 -8.69
C VAL A 129 16.84 -2.40 -9.65
N ASP A 130 16.80 -1.93 -10.89
CA ASP A 130 17.77 -2.28 -11.94
C ASP A 130 18.06 -3.79 -12.07
N LEU A 131 17.00 -4.60 -12.15
CA LEU A 131 17.07 -6.07 -12.27
C LEU A 131 18.02 -6.59 -13.38
N HIS A 132 18.28 -5.76 -14.39
CA HIS A 132 19.09 -6.12 -15.55
C HIS A 132 20.52 -5.57 -15.49
N ASN A 133 20.89 -4.93 -14.38
CA ASN A 133 22.21 -4.33 -14.12
C ASN A 133 22.64 -3.43 -15.29
N THR A 134 21.75 -2.53 -15.71
CA THR A 134 22.00 -1.60 -16.81
C THR A 134 22.71 -0.34 -16.37
N VAL A 135 22.59 0.01 -15.09
CA VAL A 135 23.40 1.04 -14.44
C VAL A 135 24.61 0.34 -13.83
N LYS A 136 25.81 0.88 -14.08
CA LYS A 136 27.00 0.40 -13.39
C LYS A 136 27.05 1.04 -12.01
N GLU A 137 26.95 0.22 -10.97
CA GLU A 137 26.81 0.69 -9.59
C GLU A 137 28.05 0.40 -8.74
N ALA A 138 28.17 1.08 -7.61
CA ALA A 138 29.23 0.84 -6.62
C ALA A 138 29.01 -0.49 -5.87
N ASN A 139 27.74 -0.91 -5.74
CA ASN A 139 27.35 -2.17 -5.15
C ASN A 139 26.14 -2.72 -5.93
N GLU A 140 26.26 -3.93 -6.47
CA GLU A 140 25.20 -4.57 -7.28
C GLU A 140 24.36 -5.55 -6.42
N THR A 141 24.68 -5.68 -5.13
CA THR A 141 24.12 -6.73 -4.25
C THR A 141 23.03 -6.23 -3.30
N ASN A 142 22.82 -4.90 -3.24
CA ASN A 142 21.86 -4.20 -2.38
C ASN A 142 20.65 -3.64 -3.15
N ASN A 143 20.52 -3.96 -4.44
CA ASN A 143 19.42 -3.53 -5.32
C ASN A 143 18.08 -4.22 -5.02
N SER A 144 17.98 -5.03 -3.95
CA SER A 144 16.74 -5.73 -3.61
C SER A 144 16.41 -5.71 -2.12
N GLN A 145 15.12 -5.64 -1.83
CA GLN A 145 14.57 -5.72 -0.47
C GLN A 145 13.29 -6.55 -0.50
N ALA A 146 13.01 -7.25 0.59
CA ALA A 146 11.75 -7.98 0.77
C ALA A 146 11.12 -7.62 2.12
N THR A 147 9.79 -7.56 2.14
CA THR A 147 9.01 -7.34 3.36
C THR A 147 7.67 -8.06 3.28
N LYS A 148 7.07 -8.32 4.44
CA LYS A 148 5.70 -8.83 4.52
C LYS A 148 4.77 -7.65 4.70
N LEU A 149 3.83 -7.47 3.78
CA LEU A 149 2.81 -6.43 3.85
C LEU A 149 1.46 -7.05 4.19
N VAL A 150 0.72 -6.35 5.03
CA VAL A 150 -0.68 -6.63 5.31
C VAL A 150 -1.43 -5.34 5.04
N CYS A 151 -2.47 -5.42 4.20
CA CYS A 151 -3.43 -4.33 4.10
C CYS A 151 -4.28 -4.35 5.37
N GLU A 152 -3.78 -3.69 6.40
CA GLU A 152 -4.60 -3.26 7.51
C GLU A 152 -5.20 -1.94 7.04
N GLN A 153 -6.48 -1.96 6.62
CA GLN A 153 -7.24 -0.71 6.58
C GLN A 153 -7.03 -0.05 7.95
N PRO A 154 -6.63 1.25 8.00
CA PRO A 154 -6.33 1.90 9.26
C PRO A 154 -7.44 1.55 10.25
N ALA A 155 -7.10 0.94 11.39
CA ALA A 155 -8.08 0.65 12.43
C ALA A 155 -8.73 1.99 12.80
N GLY A 156 -9.97 2.23 12.36
CA GLY A 156 -10.56 3.57 12.39
C GLY A 156 -11.16 4.09 11.07
N SER A 157 -10.74 3.60 9.90
CA SER A 157 -11.22 4.13 8.62
C SER A 157 -12.41 3.32 8.11
N CYS A 158 -13.62 3.83 8.32
CA CYS A 158 -14.84 3.21 7.83
C CYS A 158 -15.08 3.50 6.36
N CYS A 159 -14.51 2.66 5.50
CA CYS A 159 -14.63 2.69 4.05
C CYS A 159 -15.75 1.75 3.57
N ILE A 160 -17.01 2.06 3.90
CA ILE A 160 -18.14 1.13 3.71
C ILE A 160 -18.81 1.22 2.33
N ALA A 161 -18.22 1.95 1.38
CA ALA A 161 -18.75 2.02 0.02
C ALA A 161 -18.80 0.63 -0.64
N GLY A 162 -19.84 0.37 -1.41
CA GLY A 162 -20.03 -0.91 -2.08
C GLY A 162 -21.49 -1.24 -2.38
N ILE A 163 -21.70 -2.42 -2.93
CA ILE A 163 -23.02 -2.97 -3.18
C ILE A 163 -23.28 -4.05 -2.13
N TYR A 164 -24.47 -4.03 -1.56
CA TYR A 164 -24.89 -4.93 -0.50
C TYR A 164 -26.18 -5.62 -0.89
N GLU A 165 -26.25 -6.92 -0.63
CA GLU A 165 -27.51 -7.66 -0.59
C GLU A 165 -28.01 -7.68 0.85
N GLY A 166 -29.30 -7.46 1.05
CA GLY A 166 -29.87 -7.47 2.38
C GLY A 166 -31.29 -7.99 2.45
N VAL A 167 -31.72 -8.24 3.69
CA VAL A 167 -33.08 -8.62 4.07
C VAL A 167 -33.51 -7.72 5.22
N HIS A 168 -34.68 -7.11 5.11
CA HIS A 168 -35.29 -6.40 6.23
C HIS A 168 -36.50 -7.16 6.75
N LYS A 169 -36.77 -7.01 8.04
CA LYS A 169 -37.87 -7.65 8.75
C LYS A 169 -38.58 -6.61 9.61
N ASP A 170 -39.82 -6.33 9.25
CA ASP A 170 -40.69 -5.47 10.04
C ASP A 170 -41.08 -6.14 11.36
N MET A 171 -41.20 -5.34 12.40
CA MET A 171 -41.79 -5.73 13.68
C MET A 171 -43.29 -5.45 13.66
N ALA A 172 -44.07 -6.37 14.21
CA ALA A 172 -45.52 -6.19 14.33
C ALA A 172 -45.84 -5.00 15.24
N SER A 173 -46.82 -4.19 14.85
CA SER A 173 -47.41 -3.13 15.67
C SER A 173 -48.90 -3.01 15.35
N ALA A 174 -49.63 -2.17 16.10
CA ALA A 174 -51.05 -1.94 15.82
C ALA A 174 -51.31 -1.38 14.40
N THR A 175 -50.34 -0.67 13.83
CA THR A 175 -50.43 -0.02 12.51
C THR A 175 -49.60 -0.73 11.43
N CYS A 176 -48.72 -1.65 11.81
CA CYS A 176 -47.81 -2.34 10.90
C CYS A 176 -48.21 -3.80 10.71
N LYS A 177 -48.50 -4.16 9.46
CA LYS A 177 -48.53 -5.56 9.02
C LYS A 177 -47.11 -5.98 8.64
N PRO A 178 -46.43 -6.81 9.44
CA PRO A 178 -45.02 -7.07 9.25
C PRO A 178 -44.77 -7.86 7.96
N LYS A 179 -43.74 -7.48 7.22
CA LYS A 179 -43.21 -8.21 6.07
C LYS A 179 -41.72 -8.45 6.19
N THR A 180 -41.22 -9.38 5.37
CA THR A 180 -39.80 -9.67 5.23
C THR A 180 -39.47 -9.63 3.75
N GLU A 181 -38.59 -8.72 3.34
CA GLU A 181 -38.26 -8.53 1.93
C GLU A 181 -36.74 -8.38 1.73
N LYS A 182 -36.30 -8.81 0.56
CA LYS A 182 -34.92 -8.61 0.09
C LYS A 182 -34.74 -7.21 -0.46
N PHE A 183 -33.52 -6.68 -0.39
CA PHE A 183 -33.14 -5.43 -1.03
C PHE A 183 -31.68 -5.45 -1.51
N ILE A 184 -31.33 -4.51 -2.39
CA ILE A 184 -29.94 -4.16 -2.70
C ILE A 184 -29.68 -2.75 -2.19
N PHE A 185 -28.60 -2.56 -1.46
CA PHE A 185 -28.17 -1.26 -0.98
C PHE A 185 -26.83 -0.90 -1.64
N ILE A 186 -26.84 0.17 -2.43
CA ILE A 186 -25.66 0.72 -3.08
C ILE A 186 -25.21 1.91 -2.24
N LEU A 187 -24.08 1.79 -1.58
CA LEU A 187 -23.46 2.84 -0.77
C LEU A 187 -22.28 3.47 -1.50
N THR A 188 -22.27 4.79 -1.55
CA THR A 188 -21.18 5.60 -2.09
C THR A 188 -20.59 6.47 -0.99
N GLN A 189 -19.27 6.63 -1.01
CA GLN A 189 -18.54 7.39 -0.02
C GLN A 189 -17.39 8.13 -0.71
N ALA A 190 -17.24 9.42 -0.45
CA ALA A 190 -16.15 10.22 -1.01
C ALA A 190 -14.81 9.89 -0.32
N ASN A 191 -14.82 9.79 1.01
CA ASN A 191 -13.63 9.48 1.82
C ASN A 191 -14.02 8.56 2.98
N CYS A 192 -13.13 7.68 3.42
CA CYS A 192 -13.41 6.82 4.56
C CYS A 192 -13.69 7.64 5.84
N GLY A 193 -14.66 7.21 6.64
CA GLY A 193 -15.12 7.95 7.83
C GLY A 193 -15.86 9.26 7.54
N SER A 194 -16.21 9.55 6.28
CA SER A 194 -17.01 10.74 5.91
C SER A 194 -18.51 10.45 5.83
N GLY A 195 -19.26 11.46 5.39
CA GLY A 195 -20.64 11.28 4.92
C GLY A 195 -20.73 10.21 3.84
N VAL A 196 -21.87 9.52 3.84
CA VAL A 196 -22.22 8.43 2.94
C VAL A 196 -23.56 8.73 2.28
N GLU A 197 -23.66 8.36 1.02
CA GLU A 197 -24.89 8.46 0.23
C GLU A 197 -25.23 7.09 -0.34
N GLY A 198 -26.45 6.87 -0.77
CA GLY A 198 -26.79 5.61 -1.39
C GLY A 198 -28.18 5.51 -1.98
N GLN A 199 -28.43 4.34 -2.56
CA GLN A 199 -29.70 3.96 -3.17
C GLN A 199 -30.11 2.58 -2.67
N ILE A 200 -31.39 2.42 -2.34
CA ILE A 200 -31.97 1.13 -2.00
C ILE A 200 -32.86 0.70 -3.15
N LYS A 201 -32.62 -0.52 -3.64
CA LYS A 201 -33.45 -1.19 -4.63
C LYS A 201 -34.26 -2.30 -3.98
N SER A 202 -35.55 -2.32 -4.25
CA SER A 202 -36.47 -3.35 -3.78
C SER A 202 -37.08 -4.10 -4.96
N PRO A 203 -37.49 -5.38 -4.77
CA PRO A 203 -38.22 -6.13 -5.78
C PRO A 203 -39.55 -5.45 -6.11
N LYS A 204 -39.81 -5.22 -7.39
CA LYS A 204 -41.10 -4.79 -7.95
C LYS A 204 -41.30 -5.48 -9.30
N ASP A 205 -42.38 -6.23 -9.45
CA ASP A 205 -42.74 -6.93 -10.69
C ASP A 205 -41.60 -7.80 -11.27
N GLY A 206 -40.84 -8.46 -10.39
CA GLY A 206 -39.70 -9.31 -10.77
C GLY A 206 -38.39 -8.57 -11.06
N ALA A 207 -38.34 -7.23 -10.96
CA ALA A 207 -37.14 -6.42 -11.15
C ALA A 207 -36.73 -5.67 -9.87
N MET A 208 -35.45 -5.35 -9.74
CA MET A 208 -34.94 -4.50 -8.65
C MET A 208 -35.00 -3.03 -9.06
N VAL A 209 -35.92 -2.27 -8.48
CA VAL A 209 -36.12 -0.83 -8.79
C VAL A 209 -35.67 0.03 -7.63
N VAL A 210 -35.11 1.22 -7.91
CA VAL A 210 -34.74 2.17 -6.85
C VAL A 210 -36.02 2.68 -6.19
N THR A 211 -36.17 2.40 -4.90
CA THR A 211 -37.34 2.81 -4.11
C THR A 211 -36.99 3.93 -3.13
N HIS A 212 -35.74 3.98 -2.67
CA HIS A 212 -35.27 4.96 -1.70
C HIS A 212 -33.89 5.51 -2.04
N THR A 213 -33.62 6.73 -1.60
CA THR A 213 -32.27 7.27 -1.45
C THR A 213 -31.83 7.20 0.01
N PHE A 214 -30.53 7.27 0.26
CA PHE A 214 -29.96 7.27 1.61
C PHE A 214 -28.95 8.40 1.75
N LYS A 215 -28.94 9.04 2.93
CA LYS A 215 -27.89 9.97 3.35
C LYS A 215 -27.55 9.72 4.81
N GLY A 216 -26.26 9.66 5.12
CA GLY A 216 -25.82 9.41 6.48
C GLY A 216 -24.35 9.73 6.71
N VAL A 217 -23.86 9.24 7.84
CA VAL A 217 -22.46 9.30 8.26
C VAL A 217 -22.03 7.92 8.73
N VAL A 218 -20.74 7.65 8.62
CA VAL A 218 -20.14 6.45 9.19
C VAL A 218 -19.02 6.84 10.15
N THR A 219 -19.04 6.26 11.35
CA THR A 219 -18.04 6.48 12.39
C THR A 219 -17.42 5.15 12.81
N SER A 220 -16.12 5.12 13.05
CA SER A 220 -15.49 3.90 13.55
C SER A 220 -15.83 3.64 15.00
N VAL A 221 -16.17 2.40 15.30
CA VAL A 221 -16.43 1.92 16.66
C VAL A 221 -15.68 0.59 16.81
N GLU A 222 -14.60 0.62 17.58
CA GLU A 222 -13.68 -0.51 17.75
C GLU A 222 -13.15 -1.05 16.40
N LYS A 223 -13.48 -2.30 16.05
CA LYS A 223 -13.11 -2.98 14.79
C LYS A 223 -14.22 -2.92 13.72
N CYS A 224 -15.26 -2.15 13.98
CA CYS A 224 -16.46 -2.04 13.14
C CYS A 224 -16.79 -0.57 12.85
N CYS A 225 -17.86 -0.38 12.10
CA CYS A 225 -18.33 0.89 11.61
C CYS A 225 -19.78 1.10 11.99
N GLU A 226 -20.09 2.19 12.67
CA GLU A 226 -21.46 2.60 12.93
C GLU A 226 -21.95 3.49 11.80
N LEU A 227 -22.97 3.02 11.09
CA LEU A 227 -23.72 3.74 10.08
C LEU A 227 -24.94 4.37 10.73
N LYS A 228 -25.11 5.68 10.58
CA LYS A 228 -26.31 6.43 11.01
C LYS A 228 -26.77 7.31 9.87
N GLY A 229 -28.07 7.34 9.61
CA GLY A 229 -28.61 8.21 8.58
C GLY A 229 -30.10 8.02 8.39
N GLU A 230 -30.58 8.45 7.25
CA GLU A 230 -31.99 8.40 6.89
C GLU A 230 -32.14 7.87 5.48
N ILE A 231 -33.12 6.98 5.30
CA ILE A 231 -33.62 6.60 3.99
C ILE A 231 -34.79 7.52 3.64
N ARG A 232 -34.89 7.91 2.37
CA ARG A 232 -35.98 8.74 1.86
C ARG A 232 -36.68 8.01 0.72
N GLU A 233 -37.96 7.73 0.90
CA GLU A 233 -38.79 7.12 -0.13
C GLU A 233 -38.98 8.08 -1.31
N ILE A 234 -38.74 7.61 -2.53
CA ILE A 234 -38.77 8.47 -3.73
C ILE A 234 -40.20 8.93 -4.05
N SER A 235 -41.20 8.06 -3.87
CA SER A 235 -42.61 8.33 -4.19
C SER A 235 -43.25 9.37 -3.27
N THR A 236 -42.99 9.28 -1.98
CA THR A 236 -43.69 10.06 -0.95
C THR A 236 -42.82 11.15 -0.36
N GLY A 237 -41.50 11.06 -0.51
CA GLY A 237 -40.54 11.92 0.16
C GLY A 237 -40.39 11.64 1.66
N LYS A 238 -41.10 10.63 2.20
CA LYS A 238 -41.05 10.23 3.61
C LYS A 238 -39.64 9.79 3.98
N THR A 239 -39.16 10.23 5.14
CA THR A 239 -37.87 9.82 5.68
C THR A 239 -38.04 8.80 6.79
N THR A 240 -37.06 7.91 6.93
CA THR A 240 -37.00 6.91 8.00
C THR A 240 -35.57 6.82 8.52
N PRO A 241 -35.32 7.12 9.80
CA PRO A 241 -33.99 6.97 10.38
C PRO A 241 -33.58 5.50 10.44
N ILE A 242 -32.31 5.25 10.13
CA ILE A 242 -31.69 3.94 10.23
C ILE A 242 -30.38 4.04 11.03
N LYS A 243 -30.03 2.93 11.68
CA LYS A 243 -28.72 2.71 12.29
C LYS A 243 -28.25 1.30 12.01
N ALA A 244 -26.95 1.13 11.76
CA ALA A 244 -26.35 -0.18 11.62
C ALA A 244 -24.92 -0.23 12.17
N THR A 245 -24.52 -1.39 12.68
CA THR A 245 -23.09 -1.71 12.87
C THR A 245 -22.63 -2.63 11.75
N LEU A 246 -21.58 -2.25 11.03
CA LEU A 246 -20.96 -3.00 9.95
C LEU A 246 -19.55 -3.43 10.36
N CYS A 247 -19.25 -4.71 10.30
CA CYS A 247 -17.92 -5.22 10.61
C CYS A 247 -17.28 -5.78 9.35
N LEU A 248 -15.94 -5.73 9.27
CA LEU A 248 -15.21 -6.30 8.15
C LEU A 248 -14.85 -7.77 8.45
N LYS A 249 -15.24 -8.70 7.59
CA LYS A 249 -14.85 -10.11 7.66
C LYS A 249 -14.45 -10.57 6.27
N ASN A 250 -13.23 -11.12 6.15
CA ASN A 250 -12.67 -11.58 4.88
C ASN A 250 -12.69 -10.51 3.78
N GLY A 251 -12.41 -9.26 4.14
CA GLY A 251 -12.37 -8.13 3.21
C GLY A 251 -13.74 -7.61 2.75
N LYS A 252 -14.84 -8.09 3.34
CA LYS A 252 -16.21 -7.67 3.03
C LYS A 252 -16.94 -7.17 4.28
N TYR A 253 -17.74 -6.12 4.12
CA TYR A 253 -18.58 -5.61 5.20
C TYR A 253 -19.87 -6.43 5.33
N TYR A 254 -20.29 -6.65 6.57
CA TYR A 254 -21.57 -7.27 6.90
C TYR A 254 -22.18 -6.54 8.10
N THR A 255 -23.50 -6.43 8.15
CA THR A 255 -24.15 -5.89 9.36
C THR A 255 -24.23 -6.91 10.47
N THR A 256 -23.99 -6.44 11.69
CA THR A 256 -24.20 -7.20 12.93
C THR A 256 -25.45 -6.75 13.68
N ASN A 257 -25.91 -5.52 13.44
CA ASN A 257 -27.07 -4.95 14.11
C ASN A 257 -27.64 -3.80 13.28
N GLY A 258 -28.54 -4.08 12.34
CA GLY A 258 -29.25 -3.07 11.54
C GLY A 258 -30.67 -2.86 12.03
N SER A 259 -31.10 -1.60 12.16
CA SER A 259 -32.48 -1.25 12.54
C SER A 259 -32.96 0.04 11.89
N TYR A 260 -34.27 0.15 11.70
CA TYR A 260 -34.96 1.34 11.23
C TYR A 260 -36.17 1.62 12.11
N ASN A 261 -36.52 2.90 12.24
CA ASN A 261 -37.64 3.32 13.07
C ASN A 261 -38.58 4.25 12.31
N ASP A 262 -39.78 3.78 12.01
CA ASP A 262 -40.83 4.56 11.35
C ASP A 262 -42.06 4.65 12.25
N PRO A 263 -42.22 5.72 13.05
CA PRO A 263 -43.35 5.87 13.97
C PRO A 263 -44.71 5.88 13.27
N ALA A 264 -44.76 6.27 11.99
CA ALA A 264 -45.98 6.34 11.20
C ALA A 264 -46.20 5.08 10.35
N GLY A 265 -45.30 4.10 10.41
CA GLY A 265 -45.34 2.88 9.61
C GLY A 265 -44.75 1.70 10.36
N CYS A 266 -43.87 0.96 9.68
CA CYS A 266 -43.25 -0.24 10.23
C CYS A 266 -41.82 0.08 10.70
N SER A 267 -41.52 -0.24 11.96
CA SER A 267 -40.14 -0.29 12.46
C SER A 267 -39.62 -1.73 12.36
N GLY A 268 -38.31 -1.91 12.27
CA GLY A 268 -37.76 -3.25 12.08
C GLY A 268 -36.26 -3.36 12.16
N THR A 269 -35.79 -4.53 11.72
CA THR A 269 -34.37 -4.89 11.67
C THR A 269 -33.96 -5.22 10.25
N PHE A 270 -32.67 -5.12 9.95
CA PHE A 270 -32.13 -5.56 8.67
C PHE A 270 -30.73 -6.14 8.80
N GLU A 271 -30.46 -7.09 7.92
CA GLU A 271 -29.14 -7.69 7.71
C GLU A 271 -28.72 -7.46 6.27
N MET A 272 -27.42 -7.25 6.04
CA MET A 272 -26.85 -7.08 4.72
C MET A 272 -25.39 -7.50 4.66
N HIS A 273 -24.96 -8.00 3.51
CA HIS A 273 -23.59 -8.40 3.21
C HIS A 273 -23.11 -7.77 1.90
N GLN A 274 -21.86 -7.32 1.89
CA GLN A 274 -21.23 -6.75 0.71
C GLN A 274 -20.95 -7.85 -0.33
N ILE A 275 -21.32 -7.61 -1.59
CA ILE A 275 -21.11 -8.53 -2.71
C ILE A 275 -19.80 -8.26 -3.45
#